data_AF-A0A933EQZ1-F1
#
_entry.id   AF-A0A933EQZ1-F1
#
_cell.length_a   1.000
_cell.length_b   1.000
_cell.length_c   1.000
_cell.angle_alpha   90.00
_cell.angle_beta   90.00
_cell.angle_gamma   90.00
#
_symmetry.space_group_name_H-M   'P 1'
#
loop_
_entity.id
_entity.type
_entity.pdbx_description
1 polymer ?
#
loop_
_entity_poly.entity_id
_entity_poly.type
_entity_poly.pdbx_seq_one_letter_code
_entity_poly.pdbx_strand_id
1 'polypeptide(L)'
;MEDLEPGALALAVDEYERLVRLLEDDEYYDVPVQLILIARDDIDEGWGRLDAAQRQRVEVVDMLLVQKHNIVAQMLPHPKHSDRRAWWWFLHEGPQVREKAREAA
;
A
#
# COMPACT_ATOMS: atom_id res chain seq x y z
N MET A 1 0.29 19.01 6.34
CA MET A 1 0.87 17.66 6.45
C MET A 1 2.32 17.83 6.08
N GLU A 2 3.23 17.36 6.91
CA GLU A 2 4.67 17.63 6.80
C GLU A 2 5.26 16.64 5.80
N ASP A 3 5.86 17.12 4.71
CA ASP A 3 6.41 16.25 3.67
C ASP A 3 7.51 15.34 4.26
N LEU A 4 7.39 14.02 4.13
CA LEU A 4 8.36 13.08 4.70
C LEU A 4 9.77 13.31 4.15
N GLU A 5 10.75 13.60 5.01
CA GLU A 5 12.16 13.70 4.61
C GLU A 5 12.64 12.40 3.92
N PRO A 6 13.63 12.45 3.00
CA PRO A 6 14.08 11.27 2.25
C PRO A 6 14.46 10.06 3.11
N GLY A 7 15.01 10.29 4.31
CA GLY A 7 15.32 9.24 5.28
C GLY A 7 14.08 8.59 5.89
N ALA A 8 13.02 9.36 6.15
CA ALA A 8 11.75 8.84 6.64
C ALA A 8 11.03 8.03 5.56
N LEU A 9 11.13 8.44 4.30
CA LEU A 9 10.55 7.72 3.17
C LEU A 9 11.21 6.35 2.94
N ALA A 10 12.54 6.26 3.11
CA ALA A 10 13.23 4.96 3.05
C ALA A 10 12.77 4.00 4.16
N LEU A 11 12.60 4.51 5.38
CA LEU A 11 12.06 3.74 6.50
C LEU A 11 10.63 3.28 6.24
N ALA A 12 9.79 4.12 5.64
CA ALA A 12 8.43 3.75 5.25
C ALA A 12 8.43 2.58 4.25
N VAL A 13 9.33 2.57 3.26
CA VAL A 13 9.49 1.46 2.31
C VAL A 13 9.93 0.17 3.02
N ASP A 14 10.90 0.24 3.91
CA ASP A 14 11.38 -0.92 4.67
C ASP A 14 10.28 -1.50 5.58
N GLU A 15 9.53 -0.63 6.25
CA GLU A 15 8.44 -1.02 7.14
C GLU A 15 7.26 -1.59 6.35
N TYR A 16 6.91 -0.99 5.21
CA TYR A 16 5.90 -1.52 4.30
C TYR A 16 6.25 -2.94 3.84
N GLU A 17 7.50 -3.16 3.40
CA GLU A 17 7.97 -4.49 3.01
C GLU A 17 7.86 -5.49 4.16
N ARG A 18 8.30 -5.11 5.36
CA ARG A 18 8.25 -5.96 6.55
C ARG A 18 6.81 -6.36 6.87
N LEU A 19 5.90 -5.39 6.94
CA LEU A 19 4.50 -5.62 7.29
C LEU A 19 3.79 -6.52 6.28
N VAL A 20 3.95 -6.25 4.97
CA VAL A 20 3.32 -7.07 3.92
C VAL A 20 3.84 -8.51 3.95
N ARG A 21 5.14 -8.72 4.18
CA ARG A 21 5.72 -10.07 4.25
C ARG A 21 5.22 -10.85 5.46
N LEU A 22 5.00 -10.18 6.59
CA LEU A 22 4.52 -10.78 7.83
C LEU A 22 2.98 -10.90 7.92
N LEU A 23 2.25 -10.29 6.99
CA LEU A 23 0.80 -10.37 6.98
C LEU A 23 0.37 -11.81 6.70
N GLU A 24 -0.22 -12.47 7.68
CA GLU A 24 -0.79 -13.81 7.59
C GLU A 24 -2.29 -13.78 7.84
N ASP A 25 -2.98 -14.84 7.42
CA ASP A 25 -4.42 -15.01 7.65
C ASP A 25 -4.61 -15.62 9.05
N ASP A 26 -4.42 -14.79 10.08
CA ASP A 26 -4.60 -15.16 11.49
C ASP A 26 -5.70 -14.30 12.16
N GLU A 27 -6.07 -14.62 13.40
CA GLU A 27 -7.15 -13.89 14.10
C GLU A 27 -6.81 -12.41 14.43
N TYR A 28 -5.59 -11.95 14.13
CA TYR A 28 -5.06 -10.62 14.51
C TYR A 28 -4.48 -9.85 13.32
N TYR A 29 -5.02 -10.06 12.11
CA TYR A 29 -4.57 -9.35 10.90
C TYR A 29 -4.99 -7.86 10.85
N ASP A 30 -5.84 -7.39 11.76
CA ASP A 30 -6.47 -6.08 11.70
C ASP A 30 -5.47 -4.91 11.82
N VAL A 31 -4.63 -4.94 12.85
CA VAL A 31 -3.58 -3.93 13.06
C VAL A 31 -2.51 -3.98 11.95
N PRO A 32 -1.97 -5.16 11.56
CA PRO A 32 -1.07 -5.27 10.41
C PRO A 32 -1.63 -4.66 9.13
N VAL A 33 -2.89 -4.94 8.79
CA VAL A 33 -3.52 -4.39 7.58
C VAL A 33 -3.61 -2.86 7.65
N GLN A 34 -4.00 -2.29 8.80
CA GLN A 34 -4.05 -0.83 8.95
C GLN A 34 -2.66 -0.19 8.79
N LEU A 35 -1.64 -0.76 9.42
CA LEU A 35 -0.26 -0.26 9.31
C LEU A 35 0.26 -0.35 7.87
N ILE A 36 -0.08 -1.41 7.14
CA ILE A 36 0.26 -1.57 5.72
C ILE A 36 -0.34 -0.45 4.89
N LEU A 37 -1.62 -0.13 5.10
CA LEU A 37 -2.32 0.91 4.34
C LEU A 37 -1.75 2.30 4.65
N ILE A 38 -1.48 2.60 5.92
CA ILE A 38 -0.86 3.87 6.33
C ILE A 38 0.53 4.02 5.71
N ALA A 39 1.41 3.00 5.90
CA ALA A 39 2.76 3.04 5.34
C ALA A 39 2.74 3.18 3.82
N ARG A 40 1.76 2.59 3.14
CA ARG A 40 1.67 2.67 1.68
C ARG A 40 1.16 4.03 1.18
N ASP A 41 0.28 4.70 1.92
CA ASP A 41 -0.14 6.07 1.65
C ASP A 41 1.02 7.06 1.84
N ASP A 42 1.78 6.93 2.94
CA ASP A 42 3.00 7.71 3.19
C ASP A 42 4.02 7.60 2.03
N ILE A 43 4.19 6.39 1.49
CA ILE A 43 5.03 6.13 0.33
C ILE A 43 4.47 6.79 -0.94
N ASP A 44 3.15 6.84 -1.10
CA ASP A 44 2.52 7.42 -2.29
C ASP A 44 2.68 8.94 -2.31
N GLU A 45 2.50 9.60 -1.17
CA GLU A 45 2.81 11.03 -0.99
C GLU A 45 4.28 11.34 -1.31
N GLY A 46 5.19 10.42 -0.94
CA GLY A 46 6.62 10.50 -1.23
C GLY A 46 7.04 10.04 -2.62
N TRP A 47 6.15 9.53 -3.47
CA TRP A 47 6.52 8.71 -4.63
C TRP A 47 7.54 9.36 -5.58
N GLY A 48 7.37 10.67 -5.85
CA GLY A 48 8.27 11.44 -6.72
C GLY A 48 9.71 11.51 -6.23
N ARG A 49 9.94 11.28 -4.93
CA ARG A 49 11.24 11.37 -4.25
C ARG A 49 11.93 10.01 -4.07
N LEU A 50 11.23 8.92 -4.33
CA LEU A 50 11.81 7.58 -4.35
C LEU A 50 12.79 7.46 -5.52
N ASP A 51 13.95 6.85 -5.26
CA ASP A 51 14.85 6.41 -6.31
C ASP A 51 14.31 5.18 -7.07
N ALA A 52 14.98 4.78 -8.15
CA ALA A 52 14.54 3.67 -8.98
C ALA A 52 14.52 2.32 -8.23
N ALA A 53 15.46 2.08 -7.32
CA ALA A 53 15.53 0.84 -6.57
C ALA A 53 14.42 0.76 -5.52
N GLN A 54 14.12 1.87 -4.85
CA GLN A 54 13.01 1.98 -3.91
C GLN A 54 11.66 1.79 -4.60
N ARG A 55 11.44 2.42 -5.77
CA ARG A 55 10.21 2.22 -6.56
C ARG A 55 10.04 0.75 -6.96
N GLN A 56 11.10 0.13 -7.47
CA GLN A 56 11.08 -1.29 -7.83
C GLN A 56 10.77 -2.18 -6.60
N ARG A 57 11.32 -1.88 -5.43
CA ARG A 57 10.98 -2.59 -4.19
C ARG A 57 9.50 -2.44 -3.85
N VAL A 58 8.97 -1.21 -3.90
CA VAL A 58 7.54 -0.97 -3.62
C VAL A 58 6.65 -1.72 -4.60
N GLU A 59 6.98 -1.75 -5.90
CA GLU A 59 6.21 -2.51 -6.90
C GLU A 59 6.22 -4.03 -6.62
N VAL A 60 7.35 -4.58 -6.22
CA VAL A 60 7.46 -5.99 -5.80
C VAL A 60 6.61 -6.27 -4.56
N VAL A 61 6.61 -5.36 -3.59
CA VAL A 61 5.80 -5.51 -2.37
C VAL A 61 4.31 -5.31 -2.65
N ASP A 62 3.94 -4.39 -3.54
CA ASP A 62 2.56 -4.20 -4.02
C ASP A 62 2.02 -5.50 -4.65
N MET A 63 2.86 -6.22 -5.42
CA MET A 63 2.51 -7.54 -5.96
C MET A 63 2.25 -8.59 -4.86
N LEU A 64 3.01 -8.57 -3.76
CA LEU A 64 2.76 -9.45 -2.61
C LEU A 64 1.47 -9.07 -1.89
N LEU A 65 1.18 -7.77 -1.75
CA LEU A 65 -0.05 -7.30 -1.14
C LEU A 65 -1.29 -7.69 -1.95
N VAL A 66 -1.20 -7.66 -3.29
CA VAL A 66 -2.26 -8.15 -4.19
C VAL A 66 -2.57 -9.63 -3.94
N GLN A 67 -1.56 -10.47 -3.69
CA GLN A 67 -1.77 -11.88 -3.35
C GLN A 67 -2.53 -12.05 -2.03
N LYS A 68 -2.44 -11.07 -1.12
CA LYS A 68 -3.08 -11.03 0.19
C LYS A 68 -4.38 -10.20 0.21
N HIS A 69 -4.92 -9.84 -0.96
CA HIS A 69 -6.08 -8.95 -1.06
C HIS A 69 -7.31 -9.42 -0.29
N ASN A 70 -7.52 -10.74 -0.12
CA ASN A 70 -8.64 -11.27 0.66
C ASN A 70 -8.58 -10.89 2.14
N ILE A 71 -7.38 -10.85 2.72
CA ILE A 71 -7.16 -10.43 4.12
C ILE A 71 -7.44 -8.94 4.23
N VAL A 72 -6.88 -8.14 3.31
CA VAL A 72 -7.12 -6.69 3.27
C VAL A 72 -8.61 -6.38 3.11
N ALA A 73 -9.31 -7.07 2.20
CA ALA A 73 -10.73 -6.84 1.93
C ALA A 73 -11.63 -7.09 3.13
N GLN A 74 -11.26 -8.00 4.05
CA GLN A 74 -12.02 -8.25 5.28
C GLN A 74 -11.99 -7.04 6.25
N MET A 75 -10.92 -6.25 6.20
CA MET A 75 -10.76 -5.04 7.03
C MET A 75 -11.41 -3.80 6.45
N LEU A 76 -11.65 -3.80 5.15
CA LEU A 76 -12.17 -2.62 4.49
C LEU A 76 -13.70 -2.52 4.73
N PRO A 77 -14.23 -1.34 5.10
CA PRO A 77 -15.66 -1.17 5.36
C PRO A 77 -16.49 -1.32 4.07
N HIS A 78 -17.39 -2.31 3.98
CA HIS A 78 -18.27 -2.59 2.81
C HIS A 78 -18.63 -1.36 1.96
N PRO A 79 -18.34 -1.30 0.64
CA PRO A 79 -18.67 -0.12 -0.12
C PRO A 79 -19.24 -0.38 -1.52
N LYS A 80 -19.94 0.64 -2.01
CA LYS A 80 -19.92 1.02 -3.42
C LYS A 80 -18.87 2.12 -3.59
N HIS A 81 -17.60 1.78 -3.73
CA HIS A 81 -16.58 2.76 -4.11
C HIS A 81 -16.31 2.66 -5.61
N SER A 82 -16.57 3.76 -6.33
CA SER A 82 -16.17 3.95 -7.72
C SER A 82 -14.90 4.80 -7.86
N ASP A 83 -14.45 5.41 -6.76
CA ASP A 83 -13.27 6.27 -6.74
C ASP A 83 -11.98 5.45 -6.74
N ARG A 84 -11.19 5.59 -7.81
CA ARG A 84 -9.92 4.87 -7.99
C ARG A 84 -8.83 5.34 -7.03
N ARG A 85 -8.96 6.52 -6.39
CA ARG A 85 -8.07 6.98 -5.32
C ARG A 85 -8.08 6.03 -4.12
N ALA A 86 -9.22 5.41 -3.83
CA ALA A 86 -9.36 4.38 -2.80
C ALA A 86 -8.89 3.01 -3.32
N TRP A 87 -7.63 2.99 -3.78
CA TRP A 87 -7.07 1.92 -4.60
C TRP A 87 -7.07 0.55 -3.92
N TRP A 88 -7.12 0.52 -2.58
CA TRP A 88 -7.10 -0.70 -1.74
C TRP A 88 -8.33 -1.56 -1.99
N TRP A 89 -9.45 -0.94 -2.37
CA TRP A 89 -10.66 -1.64 -2.81
C TRP A 89 -10.48 -2.47 -4.06
N PHE A 90 -9.50 -2.12 -4.87
CA PHE A 90 -9.27 -2.70 -6.19
C PHE A 90 -7.97 -3.49 -6.24
N LEU A 91 -7.40 -3.87 -5.08
CA LEU A 91 -6.19 -4.70 -5.01
C LEU A 91 -6.31 -5.99 -5.84
N HIS A 92 -7.50 -6.58 -5.88
CA HIS A 92 -7.78 -7.79 -6.67
C HIS A 92 -7.62 -7.61 -8.19
N GLU A 93 -7.68 -6.38 -8.71
CA GLU A 93 -7.45 -6.11 -10.14
C GLU A 93 -5.97 -6.10 -10.50
N GLY A 94 -5.06 -6.01 -9.51
CA GLY A 94 -3.60 -5.97 -9.68
C GLY A 94 -2.96 -4.61 -9.37
N PRO A 95 -1.61 -4.53 -9.42
CA PRO A 95 -0.87 -3.32 -9.02
C PRO A 95 -1.16 -2.11 -9.93
N GLN A 96 -1.58 -2.33 -11.17
CA GLN A 96 -1.86 -1.28 -12.16
C GLN A 96 -3.01 -0.34 -11.76
N VAL A 97 -3.85 -0.72 -10.78
CA VAL A 97 -4.86 0.21 -10.26
C VAL A 97 -4.22 1.43 -9.59
N ARG A 98 -2.96 1.33 -9.14
CA ARG A 98 -2.21 2.47 -8.58
C ARG A 98 -1.95 3.57 -9.59
N GLU A 99 -1.64 3.21 -10.84
CA GLU A 99 -1.41 4.20 -11.89
C GLU A 99 -2.67 5.03 -12.09
N LYS A 100 -3.83 4.37 -12.16
CA LYS A 100 -5.14 5.02 -12.26
C LYS A 100 -5.48 5.87 -11.03
N ALA A 101 -5.10 5.42 -9.83
CA ALA A 101 -5.31 6.17 -8.60
C ALA A 101 -4.50 7.47 -8.60
N ARG A 102 -3.25 7.42 -9.08
CA ARG A 102 -2.35 8.58 -9.19
C ARG A 102 -2.77 9.54 -10.30
N GLU A 103 -3.23 9.03 -11.44
CA GLU A 103 -3.80 9.86 -12.51
C GLU A 103 -5.08 10.57 -12.05
N ALA A 104 -5.81 10.00 -11.10
CA ALA A 104 -7.02 10.57 -10.55
C ALA A 104 -6.77 11.56 -9.40
N ALA A 105 -5.57 11.63 -8.82
CA ALA A 105 -5.22 12.48 -7.67
C ALA A 105 -4.89 13.92 -8.11
#